data_AF-A0AAP6H0L7-F1
#
_entry.id   AF-A0AAP6H0L7-F1
#
_cell.length_a   1.000
_cell.length_b   1.000
_cell.length_c   1.000
_cell.angle_alpha   90.00
_cell.angle_beta   90.00
_cell.angle_gamma   90.00
#
_symmetry.space_group_name_H-M   'P 1'
#
loop_
_entity.id
_entity.type
_entity.pdbx_description
1 polymer ?
#
loop_
_entity_poly.entity_id
_entity_poly.type
_entity_poly.pdbx_seq_one_letter_code
_entity_poly.pdbx_strand_id
1 'polypeptide(L)' 'MLIRIALPMAGLLALCGCNRPVPPAPDKPPEPQATALRDAMQQPLDKAKAARETLEKAPDTSAADEAEAGR' A
#
# COMPACT_ATOMS: atom_id res chain seq x y z
N MET A 1 -25.76 29.55 34.20
CA MET A 1 -25.85 28.95 32.85
C MET A 1 -24.63 29.25 31.97
N LEU A 2 -23.99 30.43 32.10
CA LEU A 2 -22.82 30.83 31.29
C LEU A 2 -21.60 29.90 31.42
N ILE A 3 -21.32 29.36 32.62
CA ILE A 3 -20.16 28.46 32.85
C ILE A 3 -20.25 27.16 32.05
N ARG A 4 -21.47 26.64 31.79
CA ARG A 4 -21.67 25.40 31.02
C ARG A 4 -21.40 25.57 29.51
N ILE A 5 -21.44 26.81 29.01
CA ILE A 5 -21.19 27.16 27.61
C ILE A 5 -19.73 27.60 27.40
N ALA A 6 -19.10 28.20 28.43
CA ALA A 6 -17.72 28.67 28.36
C ALA A 6 -16.69 27.52 28.23
N LEU A 7 -16.94 26.39 28.89
CA LEU A 7 -16.02 25.24 28.89
C LEU A 7 -15.83 24.59 27.50
N PRO A 8 -16.88 24.27 26.72
CA PRO A 8 -16.70 23.73 25.37
C PRO A 8 -16.13 24.76 24.40
N MET A 9 -16.43 26.04 24.58
CA MET A 9 -15.89 27.13 23.73
C MET A 9 -14.37 27.29 23.89
N ALA A 10 -13.86 27.20 25.12
CA ALA A 10 -12.42 27.24 25.37
C ALA A 10 -11.69 26.04 24.73
N GLY A 11 -12.32 24.86 24.71
CA GLY A 11 -11.79 23.67 24.04
C GLY A 11 -11.63 23.89 22.52
N LEU A 12 -12.66 24.43 21.86
CA LEU A 12 -12.63 24.71 20.42
C LEU A 12 -11.52 25.71 20.04
N LEU A 13 -11.29 26.73 20.86
CA LEU A 13 -10.20 27.71 20.64
C LEU A 13 -8.81 27.07 20.79
N ALA A 14 -8.64 26.11 21.70
CA ALA A 14 -7.38 25.39 21.87
C ALA A 14 -7.05 24.50 20.66
N LEU A 15 -8.06 23.92 20.00
CA LEU A 15 -7.89 23.17 18.75
C LEU A 15 -7.52 24.06 17.55
N CYS A 16 -8.01 25.31 17.51
CA CYS A 16 -7.61 26.27 16.46
C CYS A 16 -6.17 26.79 16.61
N GLY A 17 -5.56 26.68 17.80
CA GLY A 17 -4.18 27.09 18.05
C GLY A 17 -3.12 26.13 17.48
N CYS A 18 -3.51 24.92 17.11
CA CYS A 18 -2.62 23.94 16.45
C CYS A 18 -2.55 24.16 14.93
N ASN A 19 -2.37 25.42 14.51
CA ASN A 19 -2.17 25.74 13.11
C ASN A 19 -0.77 25.29 12.69
N ARG A 20 -0.67 24.05 12.17
CA ARG A 20 0.56 23.52 11.60
C ARG A 20 1.03 24.49 10.51
N PRO A 21 2.22 25.11 10.65
CA PRO A 21 2.73 26.00 9.63
C PRO A 21 2.70 25.29 8.28
N VAL A 22 2.11 25.93 7.27
CA VAL A 22 2.14 25.42 5.90
C VAL A 22 3.60 25.24 5.53
N PRO A 23 4.08 23.99 5.28
CA PRO A 23 5.46 23.79 4.90
C PRO A 23 5.70 24.53 3.58
N PRO A 24 6.86 25.20 3.42
CA PRO A 24 7.20 25.83 2.15
C PRO A 24 7.11 24.78 1.04
N ALA A 25 6.56 25.17 -0.11
CA ALA A 25 6.49 24.32 -1.27
C ALA A 25 7.91 23.82 -1.59
N PRO A 26 8.15 22.50 -1.64
CA PRO A 26 9.47 21.99 -1.96
C PRO A 26 9.88 22.48 -3.35
N ASP A 27 10.99 23.21 -3.47
CA ASP A 27 11.55 23.69 -4.75
C ASP A 27 11.91 22.55 -5.71
N LYS A 28 12.05 21.34 -5.17
CA LYS A 28 12.39 20.12 -5.92
C LYS A 28 11.37 19.03 -5.60
N PRO A 29 10.97 18.22 -6.59
CA PRO A 29 10.20 17.01 -6.33
C PRO A 29 10.90 16.19 -5.24
N PRO A 30 10.19 15.70 -4.22
CA PRO A 30 10.80 14.86 -3.21
C PRO A 30 11.44 13.64 -3.88
N GLU A 31 12.66 13.31 -3.47
CA GLU A 31 13.31 12.09 -3.95
C GLU A 31 12.40 10.88 -3.67
N PRO A 32 12.40 9.85 -4.53
CA PRO A 32 11.53 8.69 -4.38
C PRO A 32 11.89 7.91 -3.10
N GLN A 33 11.23 8.25 -2.00
CA GLN A 33 11.42 7.62 -0.67
C GLN A 33 11.01 6.14 -0.66
N ALA A 34 10.24 5.73 -1.67
CA ALA A 34 9.64 4.40 -1.75
C ALA A 34 10.33 3.48 -2.76
N THR A 35 11.53 3.79 -3.26
CA THR A 35 12.24 2.88 -4.19
C THR A 35 12.45 1.51 -3.54
N ALA A 36 13.01 1.48 -2.32
CA ALA A 36 13.20 0.23 -1.59
C ALA A 36 11.88 -0.51 -1.28
N LEU A 37 10.80 0.23 -0.97
CA LEU A 37 9.47 -0.34 -0.74
C LEU A 37 8.89 -0.93 -2.04
N ARG A 38 9.05 -0.22 -3.16
CA ARG A 38 8.61 -0.70 -4.48
C ARG A 38 9.37 -1.94 -4.90
N ASP A 39 10.69 -1.97 -4.73
CA ASP A 39 11.52 -3.13 -5.06
C ASP A 39 11.13 -4.36 -4.22
N ALA A 40 10.91 -4.16 -2.91
CA ALA A 40 10.43 -5.21 -2.01
C ALA A 40 9.05 -5.77 -2.41
N MET A 41 8.19 -4.93 -3.00
CA MET A 41 6.87 -5.34 -3.49
C MET A 41 6.90 -5.93 -4.91
N GLN A 42 7.85 -5.52 -5.76
CA GLN A 42 8.01 -6.03 -7.13
C GLN A 42 8.60 -7.44 -7.12
N GLN A 43 9.62 -7.71 -6.28
CA GLN A 43 10.23 -9.04 -6.18
C GLN A 43 9.24 -10.21 -6.04
N PRO A 44 8.25 -10.19 -5.12
CA PRO A 44 7.30 -11.29 -5.00
C PRO A 44 6.37 -11.39 -6.22
N LEU A 45 6.00 -10.26 -6.84
CA LEU A 45 5.16 -10.24 -8.03
C LEU A 45 5.89 -10.81 -9.24
N ASP A 46 7.16 -10.45 -9.44
CA ASP A 46 7.97 -10.96 -10.55
C ASP A 46 8.22 -12.47 -10.43
N LYS A 47 8.50 -12.96 -9.21
CA LYS A 47 8.61 -14.40 -8.94
C LYS A 47 7.30 -15.13 -9.26
N ALA A 48 6.16 -14.57 -8.84
CA ALA A 48 4.86 -15.15 -9.13
C ALA A 48 4.57 -15.18 -10.63
N LYS A 49 4.87 -14.10 -11.36
CA LYS A 49 4.71 -14.05 -12.82
C LYS A 49 5.61 -15.06 -13.53
N ALA A 50 6.87 -15.17 -13.12
CA ALA A 50 7.80 -16.15 -13.66
C ALA A 50 7.29 -17.58 -13.44
N ALA A 51 6.83 -17.91 -12.24
CA ALA A 51 6.24 -19.22 -11.93
C ALA A 51 4.98 -19.51 -12.78
N ARG A 52 4.12 -18.50 -12.98
CA ARG A 52 2.94 -18.63 -13.85
C ARG A 52 3.32 -18.84 -15.30
N GLU A 53 4.27 -18.08 -15.81
CA GLU A 53 4.75 -18.22 -17.18
C GLU A 53 5.40 -19.60 -17.40
N THR A 54 6.15 -20.11 -16.43
CA THR A 54 6.71 -21.47 -16.52
C THR A 54 5.64 -22.55 -16.55
N LEU A 55 4.53 -22.35 -15.83
CA LEU A 55 3.40 -23.28 -15.83
C LEU A 55 2.62 -23.20 -17.15
N GLU A 56 2.40 -22.00 -17.67
CA GLU A 56 1.70 -21.77 -18.94
C GLU A 56 2.48 -22.27 -20.15
N LYS A 57 3.82 -22.21 -20.09
CA LYS A 57 4.71 -22.74 -21.14
C LYS A 57 5.00 -24.22 -20.98
N ALA A 58 4.70 -24.83 -19.83
CA ALA A 58 4.82 -26.26 -19.68
C ALA A 58 3.75 -26.93 -20.56
N PRO A 59 4.10 -27.97 -21.33
CA PRO A 59 3.09 -28.75 -22.05
C PRO A 59 2.09 -29.30 -21.04
N ASP A 60 0.78 -29.20 -21.32
CA ASP A 60 -0.30 -29.72 -20.48
C ASP A 60 -0.07 -31.21 -20.14
N THR A 61 0.57 -31.50 -19.01
CA THR A 61 0.70 -32.87 -18.48
C THR A 61 -0.57 -33.32 -17.76
N SER A 62 -1.56 -32.43 -17.61
CA SER A 62 -2.87 -32.73 -16.99
C SER A 62 -3.55 -33.92 -17.67
N ALA A 63 -3.46 -33.99 -19.02
CA ALA A 63 -3.99 -35.13 -19.78
C ALA A 63 -3.26 -36.46 -19.52
N ALA A 64 -2.02 -36.43 -19.02
CA ALA A 64 -1.25 -37.62 -18.68
C ALA A 64 -1.50 -38.08 -17.23
N ASP A 65 -1.77 -37.15 -16.31
CA ASP A 65 -2.12 -37.44 -14.91
C ASP A 65 -3.52 -38.03 -14.79
N GLU A 66 -4.49 -37.52 -15.56
CA GLU A 66 -5.86 -38.07 -15.65
C GLU A 66 -5.91 -39.50 -16.24
N ALA A 67 -4.92 -39.87 -17.08
CA ALA A 67 -4.82 -41.20 -17.68
C ALA A 67 -4.20 -42.26 -16.74
N GLU A 68 -3.42 -41.86 -15.75
CA GLU A 68 -2.84 -42.73 -14.72
C GLU A 68 -3.76 -42.86 -13.49
N ALA A 69 -4.48 -41.80 -13.10
CA ALA A 69 -5.42 -41.82 -11.98
C ALA A 69 -6.71 -42.63 -12.25
N GLY A 70 -6.93 -43.08 -13.50
CA GLY A 70 -8.10 -43.84 -13.93
C GLY A 70 -7.90 -45.35 -14.11
N ARG A 71 -6.77 -45.92 -13.67
CA ARG A 71 -6.49 -47.37 -13.71
C ARG A 71 -6.40 -47.97 -12.30
#